data_AF-A0A6C1B4J6-F1
#
_entry.id   AF-A0A6C1B4J6-F1
#
_cell.length_a   1.000
_cell.length_b   1.000
_cell.length_c   1.000
_cell.angle_alpha   90.00
_cell.angle_beta   90.00
_cell.angle_gamma   90.00
#
_symmetry.space_group_name_H-M   'P 1'
#
loop_
_entity.id
_entity.type
_entity.pdbx_description
1 polymer ?
#
loop_
_entity_poly.entity_id
_entity_poly.type
_entity_poly.pdbx_seq_one_letter_code
_entity_poly.pdbx_strand_id
1 'polypeptide(L)'
;MSMNRREFLQMLAVAAAGGMTLHSDFVRAEKAAGTLYDMPGFGNVSLLHMTDCHAQLLPIYFREPDVNLGIGDMRGRAPHLVGDAFLTHFGVPAGGIEAHAYTYLDFEAAARTYGKVGGFAHLATLVKRMKASRPGALLLDGGDTWQGSGTALWTQAQDMVDAAKLLGVDVMTLHWEATYGAERVKEVEGKDFAGAIDIVAQNVKTTDFEDPVFKPYVIKRINGVPVAIVGQAFPYTPIANPRYFTPEWSFGIQDERMQEMVNEARAKGAQVVVVLSHNGMDVDLKMASQVTGIDVIFGGHTHDGMPKPSIVDNAGGKTLVTNAGSNGKFLGVMDLDVRDGKVRDFRYHLMPVFSNLLPADPDMAAYIDKVRAPFLDRLGEKLAVTEGLLYRRGNFNGSWDQLILDALMAEKDAEIAFSPGFRWGTTLLPGDTITMEQLLDQTAITYPFTTVTEMKGSMIKTVLEDVCDNLFNPDPYYQQGGDMVRVGGLQYGCDPTAAMGGRILDMTLNGKPIDADKTYKVAGWAPVSEAARDAAGEPVWDVVARYLRSHKTIAPRQLNMPSLKGMAGNPGMA
;
A
#
# COMPACT_ATOMS: atom_id res chain seq x y z
N MET A 1 -17.29 32.60 -20.67
CA MET A 1 -16.62 33.92 -20.70
C MET A 1 -15.31 33.77 -19.94
N SER A 2 -14.16 33.90 -20.61
CA SER A 2 -12.85 33.83 -19.95
C SER A 2 -12.53 35.19 -19.34
N MET A 3 -12.42 35.23 -18.01
CA MET A 3 -12.02 36.43 -17.27
C MET A 3 -10.51 36.63 -17.43
N ASN A 4 -10.06 37.84 -17.75
CA ASN A 4 -8.63 38.12 -17.87
C ASN A 4 -7.99 38.41 -16.50
N ARG A 5 -6.65 38.35 -16.42
CA ARG A 5 -5.89 38.53 -15.18
C ARG A 5 -6.22 39.85 -14.45
N ARG A 6 -6.57 40.91 -15.17
CA ARG A 6 -6.90 42.22 -14.60
C ARG A 6 -8.28 42.23 -13.96
N GLU A 7 -9.26 41.64 -14.63
CA GLU A 7 -10.63 41.48 -14.13
C GLU A 7 -10.66 40.58 -12.89
N PHE A 8 -9.86 39.51 -12.89
CA PHE A 8 -9.70 38.64 -11.73
C PHE A 8 -9.12 39.41 -10.52
N LEU A 9 -8.03 40.17 -10.73
CA LEU A 9 -7.44 40.99 -9.66
C LEU A 9 -8.39 42.08 -9.13
N GLN A 10 -9.24 42.65 -9.99
CA GLN A 10 -10.26 43.61 -9.58
C GLN A 10 -11.37 42.96 -8.77
N MET A 11 -11.83 41.76 -9.14
CA MET A 11 -12.78 40.99 -8.33
C MET A 11 -12.20 40.63 -6.96
N LEU A 12 -10.92 40.25 -6.89
CA LEU A 12 -10.24 39.95 -5.63
C LEU A 12 -10.14 41.18 -4.72
N ALA A 13 -9.86 42.35 -5.28
CA ALA A 13 -9.81 43.60 -4.53
C ALA A 13 -11.19 43.99 -3.96
N VAL A 14 -12.26 43.78 -4.74
CA VAL A 14 -13.65 44.02 -4.30
C VAL A 14 -14.07 43.02 -3.22
N ALA A 15 -13.71 41.75 -3.35
CA ALA A 15 -13.99 40.73 -2.35
C ALA A 15 -13.29 41.03 -1.01
N ALA A 16 -12.01 41.42 -1.06
CA ALA A 16 -11.25 41.80 0.14
C ALA A 16 -11.82 43.06 0.82
N ALA A 17 -12.26 44.06 0.04
CA ALA A 17 -12.92 45.26 0.58
C ALA A 17 -14.30 44.96 1.20
N GLY A 18 -14.96 43.88 0.77
CA GLY A 18 -16.24 43.40 1.31
C GLY A 18 -16.13 42.51 2.56
N GLY A 19 -14.93 42.36 3.14
CA GLY A 19 -14.72 41.50 4.32
C GLY A 19 -14.72 39.99 4.01
N MET A 20 -14.76 39.60 2.73
CA MET A 20 -14.51 38.23 2.33
C MET A 20 -13.00 37.99 2.33
N THR A 21 -12.48 37.45 3.43
CA THR A 21 -11.13 36.90 3.45
C THR A 21 -11.09 35.74 2.47
N LEU A 22 -10.47 35.92 1.31
CA LEU A 22 -9.95 34.79 0.54
C LEU A 22 -9.10 33.98 1.50
N HIS A 23 -9.48 32.73 1.73
CA HIS A 23 -8.75 31.82 2.60
C HIS A 23 -7.26 31.95 2.30
N SER A 24 -6.50 32.47 3.26
CA SER A 24 -5.03 32.52 3.24
C SER A 24 -4.42 31.16 2.88
N ASP A 25 -5.21 30.10 3.09
CA ASP A 25 -4.91 28.70 2.83
C ASP A 25 -4.72 28.39 1.35
N PHE A 26 -5.48 29.00 0.43
CA PHE A 26 -5.34 28.75 -1.02
C PHE A 26 -4.02 29.34 -1.58
N VAL A 27 -3.71 30.59 -1.20
CA VAL A 27 -2.46 31.26 -1.58
C VAL A 27 -1.25 30.55 -0.95
N ARG A 28 -1.40 30.01 0.27
CA ARG A 28 -0.39 29.19 0.94
C ARG A 28 -0.18 27.84 0.23
N ALA A 29 -1.24 27.20 -0.23
CA ALA A 29 -1.18 25.96 -1.00
C ALA A 29 -0.51 26.16 -2.38
N GLU A 30 -0.86 27.22 -3.12
CA GLU A 30 -0.26 27.55 -4.42
C GLU A 30 1.23 27.89 -4.30
N LYS A 31 1.63 28.64 -3.26
CA LYS A 31 3.05 28.96 -3.00
C LYS A 31 3.86 27.72 -2.57
N ALA A 32 3.28 26.82 -1.78
CA ALA A 32 3.91 25.54 -1.42
C ALA A 32 4.07 24.60 -2.62
N ALA A 33 3.13 24.64 -3.58
CA ALA A 33 3.13 23.84 -4.80
C ALA A 33 4.29 24.13 -5.74
N GLY A 34 4.65 25.42 -5.90
CA GLY A 34 5.76 25.83 -6.75
C GLY A 34 7.10 25.23 -6.31
N THR A 35 7.33 25.12 -5.00
CA THR A 35 8.60 24.57 -4.45
C THR A 35 8.59 23.05 -4.29
N LEU A 36 7.44 22.42 -4.09
CA LEU A 36 7.36 20.98 -3.75
C LEU A 36 7.94 20.08 -4.85
N TYR A 37 7.77 20.48 -6.11
CA TYR A 37 8.18 19.68 -7.27
C TYR A 37 9.41 20.22 -8.01
N ASP A 38 9.99 21.32 -7.53
CA ASP A 38 11.23 21.91 -8.07
C ASP A 38 12.44 21.34 -7.36
N MET A 39 12.86 20.14 -7.80
CA MET A 39 13.98 19.42 -7.22
C MET A 39 15.15 19.36 -8.22
N PRO A 40 16.32 19.93 -7.90
CA PRO A 40 17.49 19.82 -8.75
C PRO A 40 17.95 18.36 -8.85
N GLY A 41 18.40 17.94 -10.02
CA GLY A 41 19.06 16.65 -10.21
C GLY A 41 20.39 16.58 -9.47
N PHE A 42 20.79 15.38 -9.06
CA PHE A 42 22.06 15.10 -8.40
C PHE A 42 22.72 13.84 -8.98
N GLY A 43 24.05 13.79 -8.94
CA GLY A 43 24.79 12.59 -9.35
C GLY A 43 24.66 12.24 -10.83
N ASN A 44 24.81 10.95 -11.14
CA ASN A 44 24.82 10.41 -12.50
C ASN A 44 23.91 9.18 -12.69
N VAL A 45 23.33 8.64 -11.61
CA VAL A 45 22.36 7.55 -11.66
C VAL A 45 21.09 7.98 -10.94
N SER A 46 19.95 7.96 -11.62
CA SER A 46 18.66 8.33 -11.05
C SER A 46 17.66 7.18 -11.20
N LEU A 47 16.97 6.87 -10.11
CA LEU A 47 15.94 5.83 -10.03
C LEU A 47 14.68 6.42 -9.42
N LEU A 48 13.57 6.22 -10.09
CA LEU A 48 12.23 6.57 -9.61
C LEU A 48 11.57 5.30 -9.09
N HIS A 49 10.86 5.38 -7.99
CA HIS A 49 10.24 4.23 -7.34
C HIS A 49 8.78 4.51 -6.97
N MET A 50 7.89 3.63 -7.42
CA MET A 50 6.51 3.51 -6.95
C MET A 50 6.27 2.07 -6.49
N THR A 51 5.25 1.85 -5.68
CA THR A 51 4.84 0.52 -5.22
C THR A 51 3.40 0.60 -4.72
N ASP A 52 2.75 -0.56 -4.58
CA ASP A 52 1.48 -0.72 -3.88
C ASP A 52 0.40 0.25 -4.38
N CYS A 53 0.32 0.50 -5.69
CA CYS A 53 -0.65 1.48 -6.19
C CYS A 53 -2.09 0.94 -6.17
N HIS A 54 -2.26 -0.37 -5.99
CA HIS A 54 -3.52 -1.06 -5.78
C HIS A 54 -4.60 -0.62 -6.77
N ALA A 55 -4.24 -0.62 -8.05
CA ALA A 55 -5.09 -0.28 -9.19
C ALA A 55 -5.87 1.05 -9.10
N GLN A 56 -5.36 2.01 -8.33
CA GLN A 56 -5.98 3.32 -8.17
C GLN A 56 -5.63 4.27 -9.33
N LEU A 57 -6.38 4.16 -10.43
CA LEU A 57 -6.22 5.02 -11.60
C LEU A 57 -6.58 6.49 -11.32
N LEU A 58 -7.57 6.73 -10.45
CA LEU A 58 -8.06 8.07 -10.13
C LEU A 58 -7.44 8.64 -8.84
N PRO A 59 -7.44 9.97 -8.67
CA PRO A 59 -7.12 10.60 -7.39
C PRO A 59 -8.03 10.12 -6.25
N ILE A 60 -7.44 9.89 -5.08
CA ILE A 60 -8.12 9.41 -3.88
C ILE A 60 -7.82 10.30 -2.67
N TYR A 61 -8.57 10.12 -1.58
CA TYR A 61 -8.08 10.46 -0.25
C TYR A 61 -7.48 9.21 0.39
N PHE A 62 -6.35 9.35 1.09
CA PHE A 62 -5.69 8.25 1.78
C PHE A 62 -5.05 8.71 3.09
N ARG A 63 -5.64 8.31 4.22
CA ARG A 63 -5.16 8.58 5.57
C ARG A 63 -4.15 7.52 6.00
N GLU A 64 -3.00 7.98 6.48
CA GLU A 64 -1.97 7.13 7.10
C GLU A 64 -2.45 6.54 8.45
N PRO A 65 -1.82 5.48 8.99
CA PRO A 65 -2.28 4.85 10.22
C PRO A 65 -2.02 5.74 11.43
N ASP A 66 -2.91 5.64 12.39
CA ASP A 66 -2.78 6.15 13.76
C ASP A 66 -2.27 5.10 14.74
N VAL A 67 -2.21 3.83 14.32
CA VAL A 67 -1.59 2.73 15.06
C VAL A 67 -0.75 1.88 14.10
N ASN A 68 0.57 1.95 14.25
CA ASN A 68 1.57 1.10 13.62
C ASN A 68 2.69 0.78 14.64
N LEU A 69 2.46 -0.23 15.47
CA LEU A 69 3.24 -0.60 16.64
C LEU A 69 4.51 -1.36 16.27
N GLY A 70 5.65 -0.79 16.66
CA GLY A 70 6.92 -1.50 16.71
C GLY A 70 7.10 -2.16 18.07
N ILE A 71 7.50 -3.43 18.09
CA ILE A 71 7.84 -4.18 19.31
C ILE A 71 9.31 -4.60 19.31
N GLY A 72 9.85 -5.00 20.46
CA GLY A 72 11.26 -5.40 20.57
C GLY A 72 12.20 -4.32 20.01
N ASP A 73 13.09 -4.70 19.11
CA ASP A 73 14.07 -3.80 18.47
C ASP A 73 13.45 -2.82 17.46
N MET A 74 12.21 -3.05 17.03
CA MET A 74 11.47 -2.15 16.12
C MET A 74 10.82 -0.98 16.86
N ARG A 75 10.68 -1.05 18.19
CA ARG A 75 10.03 0.01 18.98
C ARG A 75 10.76 1.34 18.81
N GLY A 76 10.02 2.37 18.38
CA GLY A 76 10.56 3.72 18.20
C GLY A 76 11.50 3.89 17.01
N ARG A 77 11.46 2.96 16.05
CA ARG A 77 12.17 3.05 14.78
C ARG A 77 11.18 3.13 13.64
N ALA A 78 11.54 3.82 12.56
CA ALA A 78 10.78 3.75 11.33
C ALA A 78 10.81 2.30 10.78
N PRO A 79 9.68 1.78 10.25
CA PRO A 79 8.45 2.50 9.90
C PRO A 79 7.41 2.64 11.01
N HIS A 80 7.70 2.18 12.23
CA HIS A 80 6.76 2.11 13.37
C HIS A 80 6.62 3.41 14.17
N LEU A 81 6.50 4.53 13.44
CA LEU A 81 6.30 5.87 13.98
C LEU A 81 5.07 6.47 13.34
N VAL A 82 4.16 7.03 14.14
CA VAL A 82 2.95 7.71 13.66
C VAL A 82 2.85 9.12 14.23
N GLY A 83 2.00 9.95 13.62
CA GLY A 83 1.67 11.29 14.12
C GLY A 83 2.90 12.15 14.43
N ASP A 84 2.92 12.76 15.63
CA ASP A 84 3.98 13.69 16.04
C ASP A 84 5.37 13.02 16.16
N ALA A 85 5.41 11.74 16.52
CA ALA A 85 6.66 11.00 16.59
C ALA A 85 7.29 10.83 15.20
N PHE A 86 6.45 10.58 14.18
CA PHE A 86 6.87 10.55 12.78
C PHE A 86 7.38 11.93 12.32
N LEU A 87 6.59 12.98 12.56
CA LEU A 87 6.96 14.35 12.17
C LEU A 87 8.30 14.76 12.76
N THR A 88 8.49 14.48 14.05
CA THR A 88 9.74 14.79 14.77
C THR A 88 10.92 14.00 14.21
N HIS A 89 10.75 12.69 13.97
CA HIS A 89 11.82 11.83 13.47
C HIS A 89 12.33 12.27 12.09
N PHE A 90 11.42 12.56 11.17
CA PHE A 90 11.80 12.97 9.80
C PHE A 90 12.07 14.46 9.65
N GLY A 91 11.70 15.28 10.65
CA GLY A 91 11.82 16.74 10.61
C GLY A 91 10.77 17.39 9.71
N VAL A 92 9.58 16.81 9.62
CA VAL A 92 8.46 17.33 8.83
C VAL A 92 7.68 18.34 9.67
N PRO A 93 7.47 19.59 9.20
CA PRO A 93 6.70 20.58 9.95
C PRO A 93 5.22 20.19 10.10
N ALA A 94 4.68 20.31 11.31
CA ALA A 94 3.25 20.07 11.58
C ALA A 94 2.33 21.04 10.82
N GLY A 95 1.11 20.58 10.50
CA GLY A 95 0.07 21.38 9.85
C GLY A 95 0.39 21.84 8.42
N GLY A 96 1.46 21.30 7.80
CA GLY A 96 1.84 21.56 6.42
C GLY A 96 1.32 20.50 5.45
N ILE A 97 1.48 20.77 4.15
CA ILE A 97 1.07 19.84 3.08
C ILE A 97 1.80 18.49 3.16
N GLU A 98 3.07 18.48 3.55
CA GLU A 98 3.82 17.23 3.77
C GLU A 98 3.33 16.47 5.00
N ALA A 99 2.98 17.15 6.09
CA ALA A 99 2.38 16.48 7.25
C ALA A 99 1.04 15.82 6.88
N HIS A 100 0.23 16.45 6.03
CA HIS A 100 -0.98 15.84 5.48
C HIS A 100 -0.69 14.61 4.61
N ALA A 101 0.37 14.65 3.81
CA ALA A 101 0.78 13.49 3.03
C ALA A 101 1.23 12.34 3.94
N TYR A 102 2.01 12.60 4.98
CA TYR A 102 2.68 11.54 5.74
C TYR A 102 1.98 11.09 7.01
N THR A 103 0.94 11.77 7.47
CA THR A 103 0.34 11.46 8.78
C THR A 103 -1.18 11.52 8.74
N TYR A 104 -1.80 10.98 9.80
CA TYR A 104 -3.23 11.06 10.04
C TYR A 104 -3.68 12.37 10.70
N LEU A 105 -2.74 13.20 11.15
CA LEU A 105 -3.00 14.39 11.95
C LEU A 105 -3.84 15.39 11.14
N ASP A 106 -4.91 15.90 11.77
CA ASP A 106 -5.85 16.87 11.18
C ASP A 106 -6.41 16.46 9.80
N PHE A 107 -6.45 15.15 9.50
CA PHE A 107 -6.66 14.65 8.14
C PHE A 107 -7.91 15.21 7.46
N GLU A 108 -9.05 15.31 8.16
CA GLU A 108 -10.28 15.84 7.57
C GLU A 108 -10.14 17.30 7.10
N ALA A 109 -9.57 18.17 7.93
CA ALA A 109 -9.36 19.57 7.60
C ALA A 109 -8.28 19.72 6.52
N ALA A 110 -7.20 18.95 6.64
CA ALA A 110 -6.10 18.97 5.70
C ALA A 110 -6.51 18.44 4.32
N ALA A 111 -7.31 17.38 4.24
CA ALA A 111 -7.83 16.83 2.99
C ALA A 111 -8.75 17.82 2.24
N ARG A 112 -9.56 18.59 2.98
CA ARG A 112 -10.38 19.68 2.40
C ARG A 112 -9.53 20.83 1.89
N THR A 113 -8.36 21.06 2.49
CA THR A 113 -7.45 22.16 2.14
C THR A 113 -6.52 21.80 0.98
N TYR A 114 -5.86 20.65 1.07
CA TYR A 114 -4.81 20.21 0.15
C TYR A 114 -5.31 19.28 -0.94
N GLY A 115 -6.51 18.71 -0.81
CA GLY A 115 -7.15 17.91 -1.84
C GLY A 115 -6.69 16.45 -1.88
N LYS A 116 -6.99 15.80 -3.00
CA LYS A 116 -6.72 14.38 -3.24
C LYS A 116 -5.26 14.14 -3.62
N VAL A 117 -4.82 12.92 -3.40
CA VAL A 117 -3.49 12.41 -3.75
C VAL A 117 -3.57 11.30 -4.79
N GLY A 118 -2.44 11.01 -5.44
CA GLY A 118 -2.30 9.95 -6.43
C GLY A 118 -3.04 10.24 -7.74
N GLY A 119 -3.53 9.18 -8.36
CA GLY A 119 -4.11 9.19 -9.70
C GLY A 119 -3.04 9.13 -10.80
N PHE A 120 -3.19 8.16 -11.70
CA PHE A 120 -2.16 7.83 -12.68
C PHE A 120 -1.89 8.96 -13.67
N ALA A 121 -2.89 9.78 -14.01
CA ALA A 121 -2.67 10.94 -14.87
C ALA A 121 -1.75 11.99 -14.23
N HIS A 122 -1.83 12.19 -12.91
CA HIS A 122 -0.99 13.16 -12.19
C HIS A 122 0.39 12.58 -11.88
N LEU A 123 0.44 11.29 -11.55
CA LEU A 123 1.69 10.55 -11.39
C LEU A 123 2.48 10.54 -12.71
N ALA A 124 1.82 10.34 -13.86
CA ALA A 124 2.46 10.39 -15.17
C ALA A 124 3.12 11.74 -15.45
N THR A 125 2.46 12.84 -15.11
CA THR A 125 3.07 14.18 -15.19
C THR A 125 4.33 14.28 -14.33
N LEU A 126 4.28 13.81 -13.08
CA LEU A 126 5.42 13.86 -12.18
C LEU A 126 6.58 12.99 -12.69
N VAL A 127 6.30 11.76 -13.13
CA VAL A 127 7.29 10.85 -13.72
C VAL A 127 7.94 11.48 -14.95
N LYS A 128 7.15 12.03 -15.88
CA LYS A 128 7.67 12.72 -17.07
C LYS A 128 8.56 13.91 -16.69
N ARG A 129 8.15 14.72 -15.70
CA ARG A 129 8.96 15.84 -15.18
C ARG A 129 10.29 15.36 -14.58
N MET A 130 10.27 14.31 -13.76
CA MET A 130 11.48 13.76 -13.15
C MET A 130 12.42 13.17 -14.20
N LYS A 131 11.92 12.34 -15.13
CA LYS A 131 12.71 11.77 -16.24
C LYS A 131 13.28 12.87 -17.16
N ALA A 132 12.56 13.97 -17.40
CA ALA A 132 13.08 15.09 -18.19
C ALA A 132 14.27 15.81 -17.52
N SER A 133 14.23 15.97 -16.20
CA SER A 133 15.33 16.57 -15.43
C SER A 133 16.50 15.62 -15.18
N ARG A 134 16.30 14.31 -15.36
CA ARG A 134 17.26 13.22 -15.09
C ARG A 134 17.31 12.26 -16.29
N PRO A 135 17.96 12.64 -17.39
CA PRO A 135 18.02 11.81 -18.58
C PRO A 135 18.53 10.39 -18.26
N GLY A 136 17.80 9.38 -18.74
CA GLY A 136 18.11 7.96 -18.51
C GLY A 136 17.58 7.39 -17.19
N ALA A 137 16.87 8.16 -16.36
CA ALA A 137 16.25 7.65 -15.15
C ALA A 137 15.25 6.53 -15.45
N LEU A 138 15.26 5.49 -14.62
CA LEU A 138 14.34 4.36 -14.70
C LEU A 138 13.21 4.52 -13.68
N LEU A 139 12.01 4.06 -14.01
CA LEU A 139 10.89 3.91 -13.09
C LEU A 139 10.76 2.44 -12.69
N LEU A 140 10.89 2.18 -11.39
CA LEU A 140 10.79 0.85 -10.79
C LEU A 140 9.47 0.74 -10.04
N ASP A 141 8.76 -0.36 -10.26
CA ASP A 141 7.50 -0.68 -9.59
C ASP A 141 7.70 -1.85 -8.60
N GLY A 142 7.55 -1.56 -7.31
CA GLY A 142 7.72 -2.53 -6.23
C GLY A 142 6.71 -3.68 -6.27
N GLY A 143 5.63 -3.62 -7.07
CA GLY A 143 4.57 -4.62 -7.11
C GLY A 143 3.27 -4.12 -6.46
N ASP A 144 2.24 -4.96 -6.42
CA ASP A 144 0.89 -4.59 -5.95
C ASP A 144 0.24 -3.47 -6.77
N THR A 145 0.35 -3.61 -8.09
CA THR A 145 -0.16 -2.67 -9.08
C THR A 145 -1.43 -3.17 -9.74
N TRP A 146 -1.57 -4.47 -9.98
CA TRP A 146 -2.61 -5.04 -10.86
C TRP A 146 -3.97 -5.31 -10.19
N GLN A 147 -4.05 -5.27 -8.87
CA GLN A 147 -5.25 -5.54 -8.09
C GLN A 147 -5.65 -4.28 -7.29
N GLY A 148 -6.90 -4.17 -6.84
CA GLY A 148 -7.32 -3.16 -5.86
C GLY A 148 -8.49 -2.29 -6.29
N SER A 149 -9.01 -2.49 -7.51
CA SER A 149 -10.14 -1.73 -8.04
C SER A 149 -11.11 -2.62 -8.84
N GLY A 150 -12.34 -2.13 -9.00
CA GLY A 150 -13.36 -2.83 -9.79
C GLY A 150 -12.96 -3.01 -11.25
N THR A 151 -12.37 -1.99 -11.87
CA THR A 151 -11.95 -2.07 -13.28
C THR A 151 -10.82 -3.06 -13.50
N ALA A 152 -9.87 -3.14 -12.57
CA ALA A 152 -8.79 -4.11 -12.66
C ALA A 152 -9.30 -5.53 -12.56
N LEU A 153 -10.22 -5.78 -11.62
CA LEU A 153 -10.87 -7.08 -11.51
C LEU A 153 -11.63 -7.47 -12.79
N TRP A 154 -12.46 -6.57 -13.34
CA TRP A 154 -13.30 -6.87 -14.51
C TRP A 154 -12.53 -6.95 -15.83
N THR A 155 -11.36 -6.33 -15.91
CA THR A 155 -10.47 -6.38 -17.08
C THR A 155 -9.37 -7.43 -16.95
N GLN A 156 -9.38 -8.24 -15.88
CA GLN A 156 -8.31 -9.20 -15.58
C GLN A 156 -6.92 -8.55 -15.58
N ALA A 157 -6.78 -7.49 -14.79
CA ALA A 157 -5.60 -6.62 -14.67
C ALA A 157 -5.24 -5.78 -15.90
N GLN A 158 -5.91 -5.95 -17.05
CA GLN A 158 -5.48 -5.31 -18.29
C GLN A 158 -5.46 -3.78 -18.18
N ASP A 159 -6.37 -3.19 -17.39
CA ASP A 159 -6.38 -1.75 -17.16
C ASP A 159 -5.06 -1.23 -16.57
N MET A 160 -4.49 -1.96 -15.60
CA MET A 160 -3.24 -1.60 -14.94
C MET A 160 -2.01 -2.03 -15.72
N VAL A 161 -2.08 -3.13 -16.47
CA VAL A 161 -1.03 -3.56 -17.40
C VAL A 161 -0.74 -2.45 -18.42
N ASP A 162 -1.79 -1.94 -19.08
CA ASP A 162 -1.64 -0.86 -20.05
C ASP A 162 -1.31 0.48 -19.41
N ALA A 163 -1.83 0.76 -18.20
CA ALA A 163 -1.46 1.96 -17.43
C ALA A 163 0.04 1.97 -17.04
N ALA A 164 0.59 0.84 -16.58
CA ALA A 164 1.99 0.72 -16.21
C ALA A 164 2.92 0.95 -17.41
N LYS A 165 2.56 0.40 -18.58
CA LYS A 165 3.27 0.66 -19.84
C LYS A 165 3.23 2.13 -20.23
N LEU A 166 2.06 2.76 -20.15
CA LEU A 166 1.89 4.16 -20.50
C LEU A 166 2.58 5.10 -19.52
N LEU A 167 2.63 4.73 -18.24
CA LEU A 167 3.38 5.43 -17.20
C LEU A 167 4.90 5.37 -17.43
N GLY A 168 5.35 4.33 -18.15
CA GLY A 168 6.75 4.11 -18.49
C GLY A 168 7.53 3.44 -17.36
N VAL A 169 6.91 2.45 -16.70
CA VAL A 169 7.59 1.50 -15.81
C VAL A 169 8.65 0.76 -16.62
N ASP A 170 9.82 0.53 -16.02
CA ASP A 170 10.95 -0.13 -16.67
C ASP A 170 11.16 -1.56 -16.12
N VAL A 171 10.97 -1.74 -14.81
CA VAL A 171 11.15 -3.03 -14.11
C VAL A 171 10.14 -3.14 -12.97
N MET A 172 9.57 -4.31 -12.76
CA MET A 172 8.69 -4.59 -11.63
C MET A 172 8.94 -5.95 -10.96
N THR A 173 8.44 -6.12 -9.74
CA THR A 173 8.30 -7.43 -9.09
C THR A 173 6.83 -7.73 -8.76
N LEU A 174 6.54 -8.80 -8.01
CA LEU A 174 5.19 -9.37 -7.90
C LEU A 174 4.75 -9.62 -6.46
N HIS A 175 3.45 -9.45 -6.23
CA HIS A 175 2.71 -10.01 -5.10
C HIS A 175 1.24 -10.25 -5.50
N TRP A 176 0.35 -9.25 -5.36
CA TRP A 176 -1.07 -9.42 -5.69
C TRP A 176 -1.32 -9.70 -7.18
N GLU A 177 -0.35 -9.41 -8.06
CA GLU A 177 -0.34 -9.84 -9.47
C GLU A 177 -0.60 -11.35 -9.60
N ALA A 178 -0.03 -12.15 -8.70
CA ALA A 178 -0.16 -13.61 -8.72
C ALA A 178 -1.60 -14.10 -8.49
N THR A 179 -2.48 -13.25 -7.93
CA THR A 179 -3.88 -13.61 -7.66
C THR A 179 -4.74 -13.69 -8.92
N TYR A 180 -4.24 -13.21 -10.07
CA TYR A 180 -4.86 -13.44 -11.38
C TYR A 180 -4.47 -14.80 -11.99
N GLY A 181 -3.58 -15.54 -11.35
CA GLY A 181 -3.13 -16.86 -11.77
C GLY A 181 -1.84 -16.84 -12.59
N ALA A 182 -1.05 -17.91 -12.46
CA ALA A 182 0.24 -18.07 -13.13
C ALA A 182 0.16 -17.87 -14.65
N GLU A 183 -0.89 -18.40 -15.30
CA GLU A 183 -1.10 -18.26 -16.75
C GLU A 183 -1.24 -16.79 -17.16
N ARG A 184 -2.05 -16.01 -16.42
CA ARG A 184 -2.27 -14.59 -16.73
C ARG A 184 -1.00 -13.78 -16.52
N VAL A 185 -0.24 -14.04 -15.45
CA VAL A 185 1.04 -13.38 -15.19
C VAL A 185 2.05 -13.66 -16.31
N LYS A 186 2.19 -14.92 -16.75
CA LYS A 186 3.10 -15.29 -17.84
C LYS A 186 2.63 -14.77 -19.20
N GLU A 187 1.32 -14.66 -19.42
CA GLU A 187 0.77 -13.99 -20.60
C GLU A 187 1.22 -12.53 -20.67
N VAL A 188 1.00 -11.78 -19.59
CA VAL A 188 1.37 -10.36 -19.51
C VAL A 188 2.88 -10.20 -19.69
N GLU A 189 3.70 -11.00 -19.00
CA GLU A 189 5.15 -10.97 -19.16
C GLU A 189 5.59 -11.22 -20.61
N GLY A 190 5.04 -12.27 -21.24
CA GLY A 190 5.48 -12.74 -22.56
C GLY A 190 4.87 -11.99 -23.75
N LYS A 191 3.75 -11.29 -23.57
CA LYS A 191 3.06 -10.55 -24.63
C LYS A 191 3.02 -9.05 -24.35
N ASP A 192 2.34 -8.65 -23.29
CA ASP A 192 2.04 -7.23 -23.05
C ASP A 192 3.29 -6.43 -22.66
N PHE A 193 4.15 -7.02 -21.83
CA PHE A 193 5.37 -6.42 -21.31
C PHE A 193 6.63 -6.77 -22.11
N ALA A 194 6.52 -7.65 -23.12
CA ALA A 194 7.64 -8.08 -23.93
C ALA A 194 8.42 -6.88 -24.52
N GLY A 195 9.66 -6.71 -24.06
CA GLY A 195 10.55 -5.62 -24.49
C GLY A 195 10.21 -4.24 -23.92
N ALA A 196 9.19 -4.12 -23.06
CA ALA A 196 8.77 -2.87 -22.44
C ALA A 196 9.05 -2.83 -20.93
N ILE A 197 8.59 -3.84 -20.18
CA ILE A 197 8.76 -3.95 -18.72
C ILE A 197 9.40 -5.30 -18.41
N ASP A 198 10.49 -5.32 -17.64
CA ASP A 198 11.04 -6.57 -17.12
C ASP A 198 10.37 -6.94 -15.79
N ILE A 199 9.81 -8.15 -15.69
CA ILE A 199 9.42 -8.73 -14.39
C ILE A 199 10.63 -9.47 -13.82
N VAL A 200 11.03 -9.12 -12.59
CA VAL A 200 12.14 -9.75 -11.88
C VAL A 200 11.70 -10.34 -10.55
N ALA A 201 12.13 -11.57 -10.28
CA ALA A 201 11.95 -12.23 -8.99
C ALA A 201 12.94 -13.37 -8.82
N GLN A 202 13.90 -13.23 -7.91
CA GLN A 202 14.91 -14.25 -7.66
C GLN A 202 14.35 -15.45 -6.88
N ASN A 203 13.32 -15.21 -6.07
CA ASN A 203 12.77 -16.16 -5.11
C ASN A 203 11.58 -16.97 -5.63
N VAL A 204 11.14 -16.76 -6.87
CA VAL A 204 10.03 -17.54 -7.47
C VAL A 204 10.60 -18.66 -8.31
N LYS A 205 10.31 -19.90 -7.89
CA LYS A 205 10.81 -21.12 -8.52
C LYS A 205 9.68 -22.09 -8.81
N THR A 206 9.88 -23.02 -9.74
CA THR A 206 8.97 -24.15 -9.90
C THR A 206 9.06 -25.09 -8.70
N THR A 207 7.97 -25.73 -8.32
CA THR A 207 7.94 -26.65 -7.16
C THR A 207 8.60 -28.01 -7.41
N ASP A 208 8.81 -28.38 -8.67
CA ASP A 208 9.33 -29.70 -9.07
C ASP A 208 10.86 -29.73 -9.15
N PHE A 209 11.47 -28.82 -9.90
CA PHE A 209 12.90 -28.76 -10.19
C PHE A 209 13.59 -27.51 -9.66
N GLU A 210 12.86 -26.63 -8.97
CA GLU A 210 13.37 -25.36 -8.46
C GLU A 210 13.91 -24.42 -9.57
N ASP A 211 13.40 -24.56 -10.79
CA ASP A 211 13.80 -23.72 -11.91
C ASP A 211 13.28 -22.28 -11.71
N PRO A 212 14.09 -21.24 -12.03
CA PRO A 212 13.63 -19.86 -11.95
C PRO A 212 12.42 -19.62 -12.87
N VAL A 213 11.31 -19.11 -12.31
CA VAL A 213 10.10 -18.77 -13.09
C VAL A 213 10.27 -17.44 -13.83
N PHE A 214 10.98 -16.50 -13.21
CA PHE A 214 11.29 -15.17 -13.74
C PHE A 214 12.81 -14.97 -13.76
N LYS A 215 13.27 -13.94 -14.49
CA LYS A 215 14.66 -13.51 -14.38
C LYS A 215 14.92 -13.07 -12.92
N PRO A 216 16.03 -13.48 -12.29
CA PRO A 216 16.33 -13.05 -10.93
C PRO A 216 16.68 -11.56 -10.86
N TYR A 217 17.31 -11.04 -11.93
CA TYR A 217 17.70 -9.64 -12.05
C TYR A 217 17.88 -9.23 -13.51
N VAL A 218 17.96 -7.92 -13.72
CA VAL A 218 18.40 -7.31 -14.99
C VAL A 218 19.51 -6.29 -14.73
N ILE A 219 20.40 -6.07 -15.71
CA ILE A 219 21.39 -5.00 -15.65
C ILE A 219 21.03 -3.94 -16.69
N LYS A 220 20.71 -2.73 -16.24
CA LYS A 220 20.40 -1.57 -17.08
C LYS A 220 21.57 -0.58 -17.02
N ARG A 221 21.80 0.17 -18.09
CA ARG A 221 22.84 1.22 -18.11
C ARG A 221 22.21 2.59 -17.96
N ILE A 222 22.60 3.32 -16.93
CA ILE A 222 22.18 4.71 -16.69
C ILE A 222 23.42 5.58 -16.79
N ASN A 223 23.50 6.44 -17.81
CA ASN A 223 24.65 7.31 -18.06
C ASN A 223 26.01 6.57 -18.06
N GLY A 224 26.03 5.38 -18.66
CA GLY A 224 27.21 4.51 -18.75
C GLY A 224 27.45 3.60 -17.54
N VAL A 225 26.79 3.86 -16.41
CA VAL A 225 26.89 3.06 -15.18
C VAL A 225 26.00 1.81 -15.28
N PRO A 226 26.55 0.59 -15.15
CA PRO A 226 25.75 -0.63 -15.07
C PRO A 226 25.09 -0.75 -13.69
N VAL A 227 23.76 -0.76 -13.66
CA VAL A 227 22.92 -0.87 -12.47
C VAL A 227 22.19 -2.20 -12.54
N ALA A 228 22.46 -3.09 -11.59
CA ALA A 228 21.71 -4.33 -11.42
C ALA A 228 20.45 -4.06 -10.59
N ILE A 229 19.31 -4.58 -11.06
CA ILE A 229 18.03 -4.54 -10.38
C ILE A 229 17.63 -5.99 -10.13
N VAL A 230 17.79 -6.44 -8.90
CA VAL A 230 17.47 -7.78 -8.42
C VAL A 230 16.05 -7.77 -7.87
N GLY A 231 15.21 -8.69 -8.34
CA GLY A 231 13.82 -8.76 -7.92
C GLY A 231 13.61 -9.66 -6.71
N GLN A 232 12.71 -9.28 -5.82
CA GLN A 232 12.28 -10.07 -4.68
C GLN A 232 10.75 -9.97 -4.57
N ALA A 233 10.04 -10.98 -5.07
CA ALA A 233 8.58 -11.06 -4.96
C ALA A 233 8.16 -11.36 -3.53
N PHE A 234 6.89 -11.10 -3.18
CA PHE A 234 6.41 -11.36 -1.82
C PHE A 234 6.57 -12.85 -1.44
N PRO A 235 7.30 -13.15 -0.34
CA PRO A 235 7.74 -14.51 -0.04
C PRO A 235 6.61 -15.45 0.42
N TYR A 236 5.46 -14.92 0.86
CA TYR A 236 4.39 -15.72 1.46
C TYR A 236 3.13 -15.81 0.59
N THR A 237 3.20 -15.45 -0.70
CA THR A 237 2.08 -15.49 -1.65
C THR A 237 1.23 -16.78 -1.57
N PRO A 238 1.80 -18.00 -1.49
CA PRO A 238 0.98 -19.23 -1.46
C PRO A 238 0.18 -19.47 -0.18
N ILE A 239 0.45 -18.73 0.89
CA ILE A 239 -0.29 -18.82 2.17
C ILE A 239 -1.14 -17.58 2.43
N ALA A 240 -0.73 -16.41 1.93
CA ALA A 240 -1.49 -15.15 2.03
C ALA A 240 -2.61 -15.05 0.98
N ASN A 241 -2.42 -15.68 -0.18
CA ASN A 241 -3.40 -15.77 -1.25
C ASN A 241 -3.73 -17.24 -1.55
N PRO A 242 -4.82 -17.52 -2.28
CA PRO A 242 -5.16 -18.91 -2.61
C PRO A 242 -4.08 -19.60 -3.44
N ARG A 243 -3.48 -20.65 -2.87
CA ARG A 243 -2.37 -21.42 -3.47
C ARG A 243 -2.67 -21.93 -4.89
N TYR A 244 -3.93 -22.21 -5.19
CA TYR A 244 -4.35 -22.73 -6.50
C TYR A 244 -4.22 -21.74 -7.65
N PHE A 245 -3.93 -20.46 -7.39
CA PHE A 245 -3.58 -19.51 -8.45
C PHE A 245 -2.16 -19.71 -8.99
N THR A 246 -1.25 -20.21 -8.16
CA THR A 246 0.15 -20.49 -8.52
C THR A 246 0.57 -21.87 -8.01
N PRO A 247 -0.11 -22.96 -8.43
CA PRO A 247 0.03 -24.27 -7.80
C PRO A 247 1.43 -24.88 -7.97
N GLU A 248 2.13 -24.47 -9.04
CA GLU A 248 3.47 -24.95 -9.43
C GLU A 248 4.59 -24.00 -9.00
N TRP A 249 4.28 -22.89 -8.33
CA TRP A 249 5.29 -21.91 -7.91
C TRP A 249 5.54 -21.97 -6.41
N SER A 250 6.81 -21.88 -6.03
CA SER A 250 7.26 -21.66 -4.67
C SER A 250 7.83 -20.25 -4.53
N PHE A 251 7.73 -19.73 -3.31
CA PHE A 251 8.16 -18.39 -2.90
C PHE A 251 8.90 -18.51 -1.57
N GLY A 252 9.71 -17.52 -1.21
CA GLY A 252 10.33 -17.49 0.11
C GLY A 252 11.39 -16.42 0.28
N ILE A 253 11.85 -16.26 1.52
CA ILE A 253 13.05 -15.48 1.86
C ILE A 253 14.25 -16.40 1.67
N GLN A 254 15.20 -16.00 0.83
CA GLN A 254 16.38 -16.80 0.47
C GLN A 254 17.62 -15.90 0.46
N ASP A 255 18.13 -15.55 1.65
CA ASP A 255 19.28 -14.64 1.80
C ASP A 255 20.53 -15.15 1.07
N GLU A 256 20.79 -16.46 1.14
CA GLU A 256 21.92 -17.08 0.45
C GLU A 256 21.83 -16.90 -1.07
N ARG A 257 20.65 -17.16 -1.64
CA ARG A 257 20.39 -16.96 -3.06
C ARG A 257 20.43 -15.48 -3.45
N MET A 258 19.89 -14.59 -2.61
CA MET A 258 20.02 -13.15 -2.81
C MET A 258 21.49 -12.74 -2.85
N GLN A 259 22.31 -13.24 -1.92
CA GLN A 259 23.75 -12.98 -1.89
C GLN A 259 24.45 -13.51 -3.15
N GLU A 260 24.06 -14.68 -3.66
CA GLU A 260 24.55 -15.22 -4.94
C GLU A 260 24.21 -14.27 -6.10
N MET A 261 22.96 -13.80 -6.19
CA MET A 261 22.53 -12.89 -7.26
C MET A 261 23.26 -11.54 -7.20
N VAL A 262 23.47 -11.00 -6.00
CA VAL A 262 24.26 -9.78 -5.79
C VAL A 262 25.70 -10.00 -6.27
N ASN A 263 26.33 -11.10 -5.86
CA ASN A 263 27.71 -11.43 -6.24
C ASN A 263 27.85 -11.63 -7.75
N GLU A 264 26.91 -12.36 -8.36
CA GLU A 264 26.88 -12.60 -9.81
C GLU A 264 26.73 -11.29 -10.59
N ALA A 265 25.80 -10.42 -10.18
CA ALA A 265 25.59 -9.12 -10.79
C ALA A 265 26.85 -8.24 -10.71
N ARG A 266 27.51 -8.21 -9.54
CA ARG A 266 28.80 -7.51 -9.36
C ARG A 266 29.89 -8.09 -10.24
N ALA A 267 30.01 -9.41 -10.34
CA ALA A 267 30.98 -10.08 -11.21
C ALA A 267 30.74 -9.77 -12.70
N LYS A 268 29.49 -9.53 -13.10
CA LYS A 268 29.11 -9.05 -14.45
C LYS A 268 29.33 -7.55 -14.66
N GLY A 269 29.88 -6.84 -13.67
CA GLY A 269 30.28 -5.44 -13.77
C GLY A 269 29.26 -4.43 -13.25
N ALA A 270 28.24 -4.86 -12.49
CA ALA A 270 27.32 -3.93 -11.83
C ALA A 270 28.06 -3.03 -10.84
N GLN A 271 27.95 -1.71 -11.03
CA GLN A 271 28.51 -0.69 -10.15
C GLN A 271 27.50 -0.22 -9.10
N VAL A 272 26.20 -0.43 -9.36
CA VAL A 272 25.13 -0.28 -8.37
C VAL A 272 24.31 -1.56 -8.36
N VAL A 273 23.94 -2.04 -7.18
CA VAL A 273 22.99 -3.15 -6.99
C VAL A 273 21.80 -2.65 -6.18
N VAL A 274 20.64 -2.69 -6.83
CA VAL A 274 19.33 -2.35 -6.29
C VAL A 274 18.57 -3.65 -6.09
N VAL A 275 17.95 -3.83 -4.93
CA VAL A 275 16.90 -4.83 -4.75
C VAL A 275 15.55 -4.13 -4.85
N LEU A 276 14.71 -4.59 -5.79
CA LEU A 276 13.31 -4.21 -5.92
C LEU A 276 12.50 -5.28 -5.20
N SER A 277 12.03 -4.94 -3.99
CA SER A 277 11.51 -5.89 -3.01
C SER A 277 10.03 -5.69 -2.75
N HIS A 278 9.34 -6.79 -2.53
CA HIS A 278 7.99 -6.84 -1.99
C HIS A 278 7.93 -7.67 -0.70
N ASN A 279 9.03 -7.76 0.05
CA ASN A 279 9.03 -8.48 1.33
C ASN A 279 8.22 -7.75 2.42
N GLY A 280 8.29 -6.42 2.42
CA GLY A 280 7.88 -5.57 3.54
C GLY A 280 9.08 -4.98 4.29
N MET A 281 8.92 -3.75 4.79
CA MET A 281 10.02 -2.93 5.30
C MET A 281 10.84 -3.60 6.41
N ASP A 282 10.23 -4.22 7.42
CA ASP A 282 10.99 -4.87 8.51
C ASP A 282 11.82 -6.07 8.02
N VAL A 283 11.26 -6.86 7.09
CA VAL A 283 11.97 -7.97 6.45
C VAL A 283 13.13 -7.44 5.61
N ASP A 284 12.92 -6.35 4.87
CA ASP A 284 13.97 -5.72 4.06
C ASP A 284 15.08 -5.11 4.92
N LEU A 285 14.75 -4.50 6.07
CA LEU A 285 15.72 -4.03 7.05
C LEU A 285 16.56 -5.19 7.60
N LYS A 286 15.92 -6.33 7.89
CA LYS A 286 16.64 -7.52 8.33
C LYS A 286 17.52 -8.08 7.20
N MET A 287 17.00 -8.22 5.98
CA MET A 287 17.78 -8.69 4.82
C MET A 287 18.98 -7.78 4.53
N ALA A 288 18.82 -6.46 4.63
CA ALA A 288 19.91 -5.51 4.49
C ALA A 288 21.02 -5.69 5.54
N SER A 289 20.70 -6.24 6.72
CA SER A 289 21.72 -6.56 7.73
C SER A 289 22.50 -7.85 7.44
N GLN A 290 21.92 -8.75 6.64
CA GLN A 290 22.48 -10.08 6.33
C GLN A 290 23.23 -10.10 4.99
N VAL A 291 22.62 -9.52 3.94
CA VAL A 291 23.14 -9.59 2.58
C VAL A 291 24.06 -8.39 2.28
N THR A 292 25.29 -8.70 1.89
CA THR A 292 26.31 -7.71 1.60
C THR A 292 26.32 -7.30 0.13
N GLY A 293 26.74 -6.06 -0.15
CA GLY A 293 26.94 -5.56 -1.52
C GLY A 293 25.70 -4.96 -2.19
N ILE A 294 24.55 -4.92 -1.50
CA ILE A 294 23.35 -4.17 -1.90
C ILE A 294 23.54 -2.69 -1.55
N ASP A 295 23.36 -1.79 -2.51
CA ASP A 295 23.43 -0.34 -2.25
C ASP A 295 22.07 0.21 -1.79
N VAL A 296 20.99 -0.21 -2.46
CA VAL A 296 19.62 0.30 -2.22
C VAL A 296 18.62 -0.84 -2.27
N ILE A 297 17.68 -0.84 -1.33
CA ILE A 297 16.45 -1.63 -1.36
C ILE A 297 15.27 -0.67 -1.53
N PHE A 298 14.51 -0.87 -2.59
CA PHE A 298 13.21 -0.26 -2.79
C PHE A 298 12.14 -1.29 -2.46
N GLY A 299 11.50 -1.14 -1.30
CA GLY A 299 10.50 -2.08 -0.78
C GLY A 299 9.06 -1.64 -1.05
N GLY A 300 8.15 -2.60 -0.96
CA GLY A 300 6.69 -2.44 -0.99
C GLY A 300 6.00 -3.16 0.17
N HIS A 301 4.76 -3.63 -0.05
CA HIS A 301 3.96 -4.50 0.81
C HIS A 301 3.44 -3.88 2.11
N THR A 302 4.31 -3.19 2.85
CA THR A 302 3.95 -2.60 4.14
C THR A 302 3.32 -1.21 4.02
N HIS A 303 3.33 -0.64 2.81
CA HIS A 303 2.74 0.66 2.46
C HIS A 303 3.36 1.86 3.20
N ASP A 304 4.60 1.74 3.67
CA ASP A 304 5.23 2.80 4.46
C ASP A 304 5.69 3.96 3.57
N GLY A 305 5.19 5.16 3.85
CA GLY A 305 5.71 6.39 3.27
C GLY A 305 6.95 6.83 4.06
N MET A 306 8.14 6.57 3.52
CA MET A 306 9.43 6.90 4.15
C MET A 306 10.02 8.18 3.55
N PRO A 307 9.98 9.36 4.21
CA PRO A 307 10.54 10.59 3.67
C PRO A 307 12.06 10.56 3.50
N LYS A 308 12.73 9.66 4.24
CA LYS A 308 14.18 9.39 4.19
C LYS A 308 14.40 7.88 4.27
N PRO A 309 15.44 7.33 3.61
CA PRO A 309 15.75 5.92 3.74
C PRO A 309 16.31 5.62 5.13
N SER A 310 16.04 4.41 5.62
CA SER A 310 16.78 3.82 6.72
C SER A 310 18.15 3.37 6.22
N ILE A 311 19.20 3.70 6.96
CA ILE A 311 20.58 3.29 6.64
C ILE A 311 20.94 2.10 7.52
N VAL A 312 21.14 0.92 6.91
CA VAL A 312 21.48 -0.32 7.60
C VAL A 312 22.95 -0.63 7.42
N ASP A 313 23.66 -0.86 8.53
CA ASP A 313 25.04 -1.32 8.55
C ASP A 313 25.12 -2.86 8.50
N ASN A 314 26.01 -3.40 7.67
CA ASN A 314 26.31 -4.83 7.58
C ASN A 314 27.82 -5.07 7.37
N ALA A 315 28.23 -6.34 7.29
CA ALA A 315 29.65 -6.71 7.16
C ALA A 315 30.32 -6.18 5.87
N GLY A 316 29.55 -5.83 4.83
CA GLY A 316 30.04 -5.32 3.55
C GLY A 316 29.89 -3.81 3.36
N GLY A 317 29.29 -3.09 4.30
CA GLY A 317 29.10 -1.64 4.21
C GLY A 317 27.72 -1.20 4.68
N LYS A 318 27.12 -0.27 3.92
CA LYS A 318 25.81 0.32 4.22
C LYS A 318 24.84 0.05 3.08
N THR A 319 23.58 -0.22 3.44
CA THR A 319 22.46 -0.38 2.50
C THR A 319 21.37 0.64 2.85
N LEU A 320 20.86 1.35 1.83
CA LEU A 320 19.72 2.26 1.97
C LEU A 320 18.43 1.47 1.79
N VAL A 321 17.48 1.55 2.72
CA VAL A 321 16.19 0.85 2.64
C VAL A 321 15.05 1.86 2.71
N THR A 322 14.12 1.80 1.75
CA THR A 322 12.98 2.73 1.70
C THR A 322 11.77 2.11 1.02
N ASN A 323 10.58 2.57 1.41
CA ASN A 323 9.31 2.28 0.74
C ASN A 323 8.68 3.59 0.20
N ALA A 324 7.84 3.49 -0.82
CA ALA A 324 7.18 4.63 -1.46
C ALA A 324 5.67 4.74 -1.16
N GLY A 325 5.25 4.30 0.04
CA GLY A 325 3.85 4.34 0.46
C GLY A 325 2.95 3.42 -0.37
N SER A 326 1.75 3.87 -0.73
CA SER A 326 0.77 3.12 -1.52
C SER A 326 -0.14 4.03 -2.35
N ASN A 327 -1.04 3.41 -3.13
CA ASN A 327 -2.10 4.04 -3.93
C ASN A 327 -1.63 5.09 -4.95
N GLY A 328 -0.35 5.04 -5.35
CA GLY A 328 0.27 6.07 -6.19
C GLY A 328 0.41 7.43 -5.49
N LYS A 329 0.23 7.47 -4.16
CA LYS A 329 0.30 8.70 -3.35
C LYS A 329 1.67 9.34 -3.37
N PHE A 330 2.73 8.56 -3.55
CA PHE A 330 4.10 9.08 -3.60
C PHE A 330 4.88 8.54 -4.80
N LEU A 331 5.89 9.32 -5.20
CA LEU A 331 6.97 8.88 -6.07
C LEU A 331 8.29 9.04 -5.32
N GLY A 332 9.00 7.94 -5.08
CA GLY A 332 10.37 7.99 -4.57
C GLY A 332 11.34 8.42 -5.68
N VAL A 333 12.25 9.34 -5.37
CA VAL A 333 13.31 9.80 -6.29
C VAL A 333 14.64 9.59 -5.59
N MET A 334 15.45 8.68 -6.11
CA MET A 334 16.80 8.38 -5.62
C MET A 334 17.83 8.78 -6.68
N ASP A 335 18.67 9.74 -6.32
CA ASP A 335 19.80 10.18 -7.12
C ASP A 335 21.09 9.74 -6.45
N LEU A 336 21.96 9.05 -7.20
CA LEU A 336 23.23 8.50 -6.75
C LEU A 336 24.39 9.14 -7.53
N ASP A 337 25.44 9.52 -6.82
CA ASP A 337 26.74 9.88 -7.41
C ASP A 337 27.65 8.65 -7.40
N VAL A 338 27.82 8.03 -8.56
CA VAL A 338 28.60 6.80 -8.75
C VAL A 338 29.95 7.15 -9.36
N ARG A 339 31.04 6.85 -8.63
CA ARG A 339 32.42 7.09 -9.06
C ARG A 339 33.31 5.91 -8.70
N ASP A 340 34.24 5.57 -9.60
CA ASP A 340 35.18 4.46 -9.42
C ASP A 340 34.49 3.12 -9.12
N GLY A 341 33.32 2.89 -9.71
CA GLY A 341 32.55 1.66 -9.53
C GLY A 341 31.78 1.55 -8.22
N LYS A 342 31.61 2.65 -7.47
CA LYS A 342 30.90 2.66 -6.17
C LYS A 342 30.01 3.89 -6.01
N VAL A 343 28.93 3.74 -5.23
CA VAL A 343 28.11 4.87 -4.76
C VAL A 343 28.93 5.70 -3.77
N ARG A 344 29.07 7.00 -4.02
CA ARG A 344 29.82 7.95 -3.17
C ARG A 344 28.93 8.83 -2.32
N ASP A 345 27.79 9.24 -2.86
CA ASP A 345 26.81 10.09 -2.18
C ASP A 345 25.43 9.84 -2.81
N PHE A 346 24.36 10.22 -2.09
CA PHE A 346 22.99 10.09 -2.55
C PHE A 346 22.11 11.27 -2.12
N ARG A 347 21.05 11.53 -2.90
CA ARG A 347 19.91 12.36 -2.48
C ARG A 347 18.65 11.54 -2.66
N TYR A 348 17.79 11.56 -1.66
CA TYR A 348 16.51 10.88 -1.70
C TYR A 348 15.40 11.84 -1.32
N HIS A 349 14.30 11.75 -2.05
CA HIS A 349 13.07 12.46 -1.76
C HIS A 349 11.89 11.56 -2.05
N LEU A 350 10.98 11.44 -1.08
CA LEU A 350 9.67 10.90 -1.32
C LEU A 350 8.74 12.07 -1.69
N MET A 351 8.16 12.04 -2.88
CA MET A 351 7.38 13.15 -3.42
C MET A 351 5.89 12.82 -3.37
N PRO A 352 5.09 13.50 -2.54
CA PRO A 352 3.64 13.32 -2.56
C PRO A 352 3.04 13.80 -3.88
N VAL A 353 2.15 13.00 -4.46
CA VAL A 353 1.45 13.28 -5.72
C VAL A 353 0.13 13.99 -5.37
N PHE A 354 0.13 15.31 -5.26
CA PHE A 354 -1.09 16.09 -5.04
C PHE A 354 -1.76 16.40 -6.38
N SER A 355 -2.93 15.82 -6.62
CA SER A 355 -3.59 15.83 -7.92
C SER A 355 -4.10 17.21 -8.34
N ASN A 356 -4.31 18.11 -7.38
CA ASN A 356 -4.65 19.52 -7.62
C ASN A 356 -3.43 20.39 -7.93
N LEU A 357 -2.20 19.93 -7.66
CA LEU A 357 -0.96 20.68 -7.88
C LEU A 357 -0.18 20.22 -9.12
N LEU A 358 -0.45 19.00 -9.57
CA LEU A 358 0.10 18.42 -10.79
C LEU A 358 -0.99 18.40 -11.87
N PRO A 359 -0.78 18.95 -13.07
CA PRO A 359 -1.75 18.79 -14.14
C PRO A 359 -1.89 17.30 -14.52
N ALA A 360 -3.09 16.89 -14.92
CA ALA A 360 -3.32 15.55 -15.45
C ALA A 360 -2.62 15.41 -16.82
N ASP A 361 -1.86 14.32 -16.99
CA ASP A 361 -1.27 13.96 -18.28
C ASP A 361 -2.38 13.59 -19.28
N PRO A 362 -2.43 14.21 -20.47
CA PRO A 362 -3.55 14.04 -21.39
C PRO A 362 -3.65 12.62 -21.96
N ASP A 363 -2.51 11.95 -22.23
CA ASP A 363 -2.52 10.60 -22.80
C ASP A 363 -3.02 9.59 -21.77
N MET A 364 -2.51 9.69 -20.53
CA MET A 364 -2.97 8.86 -19.43
C MET A 364 -4.43 9.13 -19.07
N ALA A 365 -4.88 10.39 -19.06
CA ALA A 365 -6.28 10.72 -18.82
C ALA A 365 -7.20 10.12 -19.89
N ALA A 366 -6.85 10.24 -21.17
CA ALA A 366 -7.62 9.66 -22.26
C ALA A 366 -7.68 8.13 -22.18
N TYR A 367 -6.58 7.49 -21.77
CA TYR A 367 -6.53 6.06 -21.51
C TYR A 367 -7.48 5.65 -20.37
N ILE A 368 -7.41 6.35 -19.24
CA ILE A 368 -8.27 6.12 -18.06
C ILE A 368 -9.75 6.27 -18.43
N ASP A 369 -10.12 7.33 -19.14
CA ASP A 369 -11.50 7.54 -19.58
C ASP A 369 -11.99 6.39 -20.46
N LYS A 370 -11.16 5.95 -21.41
CA LYS A 370 -11.49 4.85 -22.33
C LYS A 370 -11.70 3.54 -21.58
N VAL A 371 -10.79 3.15 -20.70
CA VAL A 371 -10.86 1.84 -20.02
C VAL A 371 -11.98 1.78 -19.00
N ARG A 372 -12.33 2.92 -18.40
CA ARG A 372 -13.41 3.02 -17.41
C ARG A 372 -14.80 3.18 -18.02
N ALA A 373 -14.91 3.74 -19.24
CA ALA A 373 -16.19 4.05 -19.89
C ALA A 373 -17.24 2.92 -19.84
N PRO A 374 -16.89 1.62 -20.08
CA PRO A 374 -17.87 0.53 -20.02
C PRO A 374 -18.47 0.27 -18.63
N PHE A 375 -17.86 0.80 -17.58
CA PHE A 375 -18.17 0.46 -16.19
C PHE A 375 -18.72 1.64 -15.38
N LEU A 376 -18.76 2.85 -15.95
CA LEU A 376 -19.10 4.08 -15.21
C LEU A 376 -20.46 4.01 -14.50
N ASP A 377 -21.48 3.40 -15.12
CA ASP A 377 -22.80 3.25 -14.49
C ASP A 377 -22.75 2.37 -13.25
N ARG A 378 -21.99 1.26 -13.31
CA ARG A 378 -21.82 0.34 -12.17
C ARG A 378 -20.97 0.98 -11.09
N LEU A 379 -19.87 1.64 -11.46
CA LEU A 379 -18.97 2.32 -10.53
C LEU A 379 -19.67 3.48 -9.81
N GLY A 380 -20.44 4.27 -10.56
CA GLY A 380 -21.14 5.46 -10.07
C GLY A 380 -22.43 5.18 -9.30
N GLU A 381 -22.82 3.92 -9.10
CA GLU A 381 -23.99 3.58 -8.29
C GLU A 381 -23.82 4.13 -6.87
N LYS A 382 -24.72 5.02 -6.46
CA LYS A 382 -24.72 5.62 -5.12
C LYS A 382 -25.39 4.66 -4.14
N LEU A 383 -24.65 4.22 -3.11
CA LEU A 383 -25.13 3.25 -2.13
C LEU A 383 -25.65 3.95 -0.87
N ALA A 384 -24.86 4.86 -0.29
CA ALA A 384 -25.18 5.61 0.92
C ALA A 384 -24.34 6.90 1.02
N VAL A 385 -24.56 7.72 2.05
CA VAL A 385 -23.70 8.86 2.42
C VAL A 385 -23.09 8.61 3.80
N THR A 386 -21.80 8.89 3.98
CA THR A 386 -21.17 8.80 5.30
C THR A 386 -21.28 10.13 6.06
N GLU A 387 -21.53 10.07 7.36
CA GLU A 387 -21.43 11.22 8.27
C GLU A 387 -20.11 11.23 9.05
N GLY A 388 -19.35 10.14 9.02
CA GLY A 388 -18.04 10.02 9.67
C GLY A 388 -16.91 9.79 8.68
N LEU A 389 -15.67 9.98 9.15
CA LEU A 389 -14.48 9.61 8.41
C LEU A 389 -14.39 8.08 8.28
N LEU A 390 -14.11 7.61 7.08
CA LEU A 390 -13.98 6.19 6.76
C LEU A 390 -12.58 5.90 6.25
N TYR A 391 -11.80 5.14 7.01
CA TYR A 391 -10.42 4.76 6.67
C TYR A 391 -10.16 3.31 7.06
N ARG A 392 -9.07 2.75 6.53
CA ARG A 392 -8.68 1.35 6.72
C ARG A 392 -7.34 1.16 7.42
N ARG A 393 -6.29 1.91 7.02
CA ARG A 393 -4.90 1.62 7.43
C ARG A 393 -4.72 1.76 8.95
N GLY A 394 -4.04 0.78 9.55
CA GLY A 394 -3.75 0.67 10.98
C GLY A 394 -3.61 -0.80 11.41
N ASN A 395 -2.89 -1.09 12.51
CA ASN A 395 -2.71 -2.48 12.94
C ASN A 395 -4.00 -3.19 13.35
N PHE A 396 -5.06 -2.45 13.71
CA PHE A 396 -6.38 -2.97 14.11
C PHE A 396 -7.50 -2.32 13.26
N ASN A 397 -8.76 -2.37 13.71
CA ASN A 397 -9.91 -1.88 12.94
C ASN A 397 -9.78 -0.41 12.49
N GLY A 398 -9.94 -0.16 11.20
CA GLY A 398 -10.35 1.15 10.68
C GLY A 398 -11.88 1.29 10.63
N SER A 399 -12.40 2.51 10.49
CA SER A 399 -13.85 2.75 10.43
C SER A 399 -14.50 2.18 9.18
N TRP A 400 -13.74 1.97 8.13
CA TRP A 400 -14.22 1.32 6.92
C TRP A 400 -14.33 -0.20 7.08
N ASP A 401 -13.35 -0.80 7.75
CA ASP A 401 -13.40 -2.22 8.10
C ASP A 401 -14.54 -2.49 9.10
N GLN A 402 -14.76 -1.57 10.06
CA GLN A 402 -15.90 -1.67 10.98
C GLN A 402 -17.23 -1.69 10.22
N LEU A 403 -17.39 -0.89 9.17
CA LEU A 403 -18.60 -0.92 8.36
C LEU A 403 -18.77 -2.25 7.60
N ILE A 404 -17.67 -2.80 7.05
CA ILE A 404 -17.71 -4.11 6.38
C ILE A 404 -18.12 -5.20 7.38
N LEU A 405 -17.57 -5.16 8.60
CA LEU A 405 -17.90 -6.08 9.68
C LEU A 405 -19.38 -5.96 10.10
N ASP A 406 -19.88 -4.73 10.29
CA ASP A 406 -21.27 -4.46 10.62
C ASP A 406 -22.21 -5.05 9.55
N ALA A 407 -21.88 -4.84 8.27
CA ALA A 407 -22.65 -5.37 7.14
C ALA A 407 -22.61 -6.90 7.08
N LEU A 408 -21.44 -7.52 7.28
CA LEU A 408 -21.31 -8.98 7.32
C LEU A 408 -22.16 -9.58 8.44
N MET A 409 -22.08 -9.04 9.66
CA MET A 409 -22.88 -9.52 10.79
C MET A 409 -24.38 -9.39 10.52
N ALA A 410 -24.82 -8.24 9.99
CA ALA A 410 -26.23 -7.98 9.72
C ALA A 410 -26.79 -8.87 8.59
N GLU A 411 -26.11 -8.95 7.46
CA GLU A 411 -26.61 -9.65 6.26
C GLU A 411 -26.41 -11.18 6.34
N LYS A 412 -25.48 -11.65 7.17
CA LYS A 412 -25.23 -13.09 7.38
C LYS A 412 -25.81 -13.64 8.69
N ASP A 413 -26.47 -12.80 9.48
CA ASP A 413 -27.04 -13.16 10.77
C ASP A 413 -25.98 -13.81 11.69
N ALA A 414 -24.83 -13.14 11.86
CA ALA A 414 -23.70 -13.64 12.65
C ALA A 414 -23.42 -12.74 13.85
N GLU A 415 -22.97 -13.33 14.96
CA GLU A 415 -22.65 -12.59 16.19
C GLU A 415 -21.23 -11.98 16.15
N ILE A 416 -20.35 -12.58 15.35
CA ILE A 416 -18.95 -12.19 15.17
C ILE A 416 -18.68 -12.11 13.68
N ALA A 417 -17.84 -11.16 13.27
CA ALA A 417 -17.31 -11.13 11.91
C ALA A 417 -15.80 -10.93 11.91
N PHE A 418 -15.15 -11.47 10.88
CA PHE A 418 -13.76 -11.24 10.56
C PHE A 418 -13.61 -10.66 9.15
N SER A 419 -12.77 -9.64 9.02
CA SER A 419 -12.33 -9.09 7.74
C SER A 419 -10.81 -9.13 7.68
N PRO A 420 -10.18 -9.48 6.55
CA PRO A 420 -8.73 -9.47 6.43
C PRO A 420 -8.13 -8.11 6.80
N GLY A 421 -6.98 -8.11 7.47
CA GLY A 421 -6.21 -6.92 7.83
C GLY A 421 -5.43 -6.33 6.63
N PHE A 422 -6.10 -6.15 5.50
CA PHE A 422 -5.49 -5.57 4.29
C PHE A 422 -5.13 -4.10 4.51
N ARG A 423 -4.03 -3.66 3.88
CA ARG A 423 -3.50 -2.30 3.98
C ARG A 423 -3.98 -1.39 2.86
N TRP A 424 -4.37 -1.96 1.72
CA TRP A 424 -4.89 -1.23 0.57
C TRP A 424 -6.33 -0.82 0.75
N GLY A 425 -6.69 0.29 0.12
CA GLY A 425 -8.02 0.89 0.17
C GLY A 425 -7.95 2.40 0.00
N THR A 426 -9.09 3.05 0.04
CA THR A 426 -9.26 4.51 0.01
C THR A 426 -9.94 5.04 1.27
N THR A 427 -9.88 6.35 1.47
CA THR A 427 -10.52 7.07 2.59
C THR A 427 -11.68 7.93 2.07
N LEU A 428 -12.77 8.05 2.86
CA LEU A 428 -13.87 8.99 2.60
C LEU A 428 -14.07 9.95 3.75
N LEU A 429 -14.33 11.21 3.41
CA LEU A 429 -14.59 12.28 4.37
C LEU A 429 -16.07 12.30 4.78
N PRO A 430 -16.40 12.87 5.95
CA PRO A 430 -17.78 13.17 6.30
C PRO A 430 -18.50 13.97 5.20
N GLY A 431 -19.68 13.49 4.83
CA GLY A 431 -20.54 14.02 3.77
C GLY A 431 -20.32 13.37 2.40
N ASP A 432 -19.28 12.54 2.23
CA ASP A 432 -19.03 11.88 0.96
C ASP A 432 -20.08 10.81 0.66
N THR A 433 -20.41 10.66 -0.63
CA THR A 433 -21.23 9.55 -1.11
C THR A 433 -20.38 8.30 -1.23
N ILE A 434 -20.83 7.22 -0.59
CA ILE A 434 -20.31 5.88 -0.80
C ILE A 434 -20.90 5.36 -2.11
N THR A 435 -20.07 5.26 -3.15
CA THR A 435 -20.44 4.61 -4.40
C THR A 435 -19.98 3.15 -4.42
N MET A 436 -20.43 2.40 -5.43
CA MET A 436 -19.92 1.06 -5.68
C MET A 436 -18.41 1.07 -5.97
N GLU A 437 -17.87 2.09 -6.63
CA GLU A 437 -16.42 2.23 -6.82
C GLU A 437 -15.68 2.31 -5.48
N GLN A 438 -16.12 3.20 -4.58
CA GLN A 438 -15.51 3.35 -3.26
C GLN A 438 -15.62 2.08 -2.40
N LEU A 439 -16.66 1.27 -2.59
CA LEU A 439 -16.78 -0.03 -1.95
C LEU A 439 -15.81 -1.05 -2.57
N LEU A 440 -15.70 -1.06 -3.89
CA LEU A 440 -14.80 -1.96 -4.62
C LEU A 440 -13.34 -1.66 -4.33
N ASP A 441 -12.97 -0.40 -4.11
CA ASP A 441 -11.62 0.00 -3.63
C ASP A 441 -11.21 -0.72 -2.34
N GLN A 442 -12.16 -1.31 -1.61
CA GLN A 442 -11.94 -2.00 -0.34
C GLN A 442 -12.03 -3.52 -0.44
N THR A 443 -12.66 -4.02 -1.50
CA THR A 443 -13.18 -5.40 -1.54
C THR A 443 -12.91 -6.12 -2.85
N ALA A 444 -12.49 -5.42 -3.90
CA ALA A 444 -12.27 -5.99 -5.23
C ALA A 444 -11.00 -6.87 -5.26
N ILE A 445 -11.18 -8.16 -5.00
CA ILE A 445 -10.16 -9.21 -5.13
C ILE A 445 -10.68 -10.35 -6.02
N THR A 446 -9.78 -11.22 -6.48
CA THR A 446 -10.12 -12.38 -7.34
C THR A 446 -10.80 -13.55 -6.60
N TYR A 447 -10.86 -13.50 -5.27
CA TYR A 447 -11.47 -14.51 -4.39
C TYR A 447 -12.38 -13.86 -3.31
N PRO A 448 -13.39 -13.08 -3.70
CA PRO A 448 -14.08 -12.11 -2.83
C PRO A 448 -15.15 -12.72 -1.91
N PHE A 449 -15.24 -14.05 -1.88
CA PHE A 449 -16.40 -14.76 -1.39
C PHE A 449 -16.60 -14.58 0.11
N THR A 450 -17.86 -14.48 0.53
CA THR A 450 -18.23 -14.44 1.94
C THR A 450 -18.46 -15.85 2.50
N THR A 451 -18.18 -16.02 3.78
CA THR A 451 -18.35 -17.29 4.51
C THR A 451 -19.16 -17.07 5.78
N VAL A 452 -19.81 -18.14 6.24
CA VAL A 452 -20.39 -18.24 7.58
C VAL A 452 -19.94 -19.58 8.14
N THR A 453 -19.19 -19.53 9.23
CA THR A 453 -18.56 -20.71 9.83
C THR A 453 -18.95 -20.80 11.29
N GLU A 454 -19.33 -22.00 11.72
CA GLU A 454 -19.51 -22.33 13.12
C GLU A 454 -18.14 -22.60 13.76
N MET A 455 -17.69 -21.72 14.67
CA MET A 455 -16.38 -21.80 15.31
C MET A 455 -16.49 -21.98 16.81
N LYS A 456 -15.73 -22.91 17.39
CA LYS A 456 -15.55 -22.97 18.85
C LYS A 456 -14.86 -21.72 19.37
N GLY A 457 -15.17 -21.29 20.59
CA GLY A 457 -14.48 -20.17 21.23
C GLY A 457 -12.95 -20.35 21.31
N SER A 458 -12.50 -21.59 21.51
CA SER A 458 -11.08 -21.96 21.42
C SER A 458 -10.48 -21.71 20.04
N MET A 459 -11.20 -22.05 18.97
CA MET A 459 -10.75 -21.81 17.59
C MET A 459 -10.69 -20.31 17.27
N ILE A 460 -11.66 -19.52 17.76
CA ILE A 460 -11.62 -18.06 17.66
C ILE A 460 -10.35 -17.50 18.30
N LYS A 461 -10.00 -17.97 19.51
CA LYS A 461 -8.73 -17.59 20.16
C LYS A 461 -7.53 -17.96 19.30
N THR A 462 -7.49 -19.19 18.80
CA THR A 462 -6.38 -19.67 17.96
C THR A 462 -6.18 -18.81 16.72
N VAL A 463 -7.25 -18.44 16.02
CA VAL A 463 -7.15 -17.55 14.85
C VAL A 463 -6.58 -16.19 15.22
N LEU A 464 -7.06 -15.58 16.30
CA LEU A 464 -6.57 -14.26 16.72
C LEU A 464 -5.11 -14.33 17.21
N GLU A 465 -4.73 -15.38 17.92
CA GLU A 465 -3.35 -15.60 18.36
C GLU A 465 -2.42 -15.80 17.17
N ASP A 466 -2.79 -16.61 16.19
CA ASP A 466 -1.94 -16.88 15.01
C ASP A 466 -1.65 -15.61 14.20
N VAL A 467 -2.67 -14.78 13.96
CA VAL A 467 -2.49 -13.49 13.27
C VAL A 467 -1.69 -12.52 14.12
N CYS A 468 -1.93 -12.46 15.43
CA CYS A 468 -1.20 -11.59 16.35
C CYS A 468 0.26 -12.00 16.45
N ASP A 469 0.53 -13.32 16.51
CA ASP A 469 1.84 -13.96 16.52
C ASP A 469 2.66 -13.60 15.28
N ASN A 470 2.00 -13.60 14.12
CA ASN A 470 2.59 -13.14 12.88
C ASN A 470 2.94 -11.66 12.89
N LEU A 471 1.97 -10.78 13.18
CA LEU A 471 2.15 -9.33 13.09
C LEU A 471 3.22 -8.82 14.05
N PHE A 472 3.18 -9.24 15.32
CA PHE A 472 4.13 -8.79 16.34
C PHE A 472 5.24 -9.82 16.57
N ASN A 473 5.64 -10.58 15.55
CA ASN A 473 6.80 -11.45 15.72
C ASN A 473 8.06 -10.60 15.97
N PRO A 474 8.85 -10.84 17.03
CA PRO A 474 10.06 -10.06 17.28
C PRO A 474 11.14 -10.27 16.21
N ASP A 475 11.08 -11.39 15.48
CA ASP A 475 11.91 -11.60 14.31
C ASP A 475 11.12 -11.24 13.02
N PRO A 476 11.56 -10.20 12.27
CA PRO A 476 10.94 -9.79 11.02
C PRO A 476 10.75 -10.91 9.99
N TYR A 477 11.62 -11.92 9.92
CA TYR A 477 11.49 -13.03 8.94
C TYR A 477 10.32 -13.98 9.22
N TYR A 478 9.60 -13.79 10.31
CA TYR A 478 8.33 -14.47 10.57
C TYR A 478 7.13 -13.55 10.43
N GLN A 479 7.34 -12.26 10.15
CA GLN A 479 6.26 -11.34 9.84
C GLN A 479 5.87 -11.49 8.37
N GLN A 480 4.58 -11.65 8.10
CA GLN A 480 4.05 -11.71 6.74
C GLN A 480 3.57 -10.34 6.25
N GLY A 481 3.68 -9.28 7.05
CA GLY A 481 3.38 -7.90 6.66
C GLY A 481 1.89 -7.56 6.46
N GLY A 482 0.97 -8.37 6.98
CA GLY A 482 -0.44 -7.99 7.16
C GLY A 482 -0.69 -7.37 8.53
N ASP A 483 -1.77 -6.61 8.69
CA ASP A 483 -2.23 -6.14 10.01
C ASP A 483 -3.14 -7.19 10.69
N MET A 484 -3.61 -6.93 11.92
CA MET A 484 -4.54 -7.85 12.57
C MET A 484 -5.79 -8.04 11.71
N VAL A 485 -6.33 -9.26 11.75
CA VAL A 485 -7.69 -9.53 11.31
C VAL A 485 -8.62 -8.55 12.00
N ARG A 486 -9.50 -7.92 11.23
CA ARG A 486 -10.45 -6.93 11.75
C ARG A 486 -11.59 -7.69 12.41
N VAL A 487 -11.98 -7.26 13.60
CA VAL A 487 -12.91 -8.02 14.44
C VAL A 487 -14.20 -7.24 14.66
N GLY A 488 -15.34 -7.84 14.35
CA GLY A 488 -16.68 -7.32 14.66
C GLY A 488 -17.36 -8.16 15.74
N GLY A 489 -18.18 -7.53 16.59
CA GLY A 489 -18.98 -8.18 17.63
C GLY A 489 -18.20 -8.62 18.88
N LEU A 490 -17.04 -9.23 18.70
CA LEU A 490 -16.15 -9.72 19.77
C LEU A 490 -15.21 -8.62 20.30
N GLN A 491 -15.15 -8.41 21.61
CA GLN A 491 -14.14 -7.59 22.28
C GLN A 491 -13.01 -8.47 22.83
N TYR A 492 -11.77 -7.97 22.83
CA TYR A 492 -10.61 -8.69 23.35
C TYR A 492 -9.53 -7.72 23.85
N GLY A 493 -8.63 -8.21 24.68
CA GLY A 493 -7.37 -7.55 25.01
C GLY A 493 -6.22 -8.13 24.19
N CYS A 494 -5.17 -7.34 24.00
CA CYS A 494 -3.96 -7.74 23.29
C CYS A 494 -2.72 -7.27 24.05
N ASP A 495 -1.78 -8.18 24.29
CA ASP A 495 -0.42 -7.88 24.76
C ASP A 495 0.58 -8.23 23.64
N PRO A 496 0.93 -7.27 22.76
CA PRO A 496 1.85 -7.50 21.66
C PRO A 496 3.25 -7.96 22.08
N THR A 497 3.60 -7.84 23.36
CA THR A 497 4.91 -8.24 23.90
C THR A 497 4.92 -9.63 24.52
N ALA A 498 3.75 -10.25 24.66
CA ALA A 498 3.66 -11.60 25.19
C ALA A 498 4.24 -12.64 24.21
N ALA A 499 4.62 -13.79 24.77
CA ALA A 499 5.06 -14.94 23.99
C ALA A 499 3.93 -15.48 23.11
N MET A 500 4.31 -16.23 22.07
CA MET A 500 3.37 -16.82 21.11
C MET A 500 2.26 -17.62 21.79
N GLY A 501 1.03 -17.45 21.33
CA GLY A 501 -0.19 -18.07 21.89
C GLY A 501 -0.70 -17.46 23.20
N GLY A 502 -0.03 -16.42 23.72
CA GLY A 502 -0.40 -15.70 24.93
C GLY A 502 -0.69 -14.21 24.73
N ARG A 503 -0.85 -13.75 23.48
CA ARG A 503 -1.03 -12.34 23.15
C ARG A 503 -2.49 -11.91 23.27
N ILE A 504 -3.45 -12.80 23.06
CA ILE A 504 -4.89 -12.51 23.09
C ILE A 504 -5.46 -12.81 24.47
N LEU A 505 -6.09 -11.79 25.04
CA LEU A 505 -6.60 -11.75 26.41
C LEU A 505 -8.11 -11.47 26.42
N ASP A 506 -8.79 -11.86 27.50
CA ASP A 506 -10.11 -11.36 27.90
C ASP A 506 -11.16 -11.27 26.78
N MET A 507 -11.27 -12.31 25.94
CA MET A 507 -12.26 -12.37 24.87
C MET A 507 -13.69 -12.36 25.44
N THR A 508 -14.49 -11.39 25.03
CA THR A 508 -15.89 -11.26 25.45
C THR A 508 -16.81 -10.97 24.27
N LEU A 509 -18.03 -11.48 24.33
CA LEU A 509 -19.11 -11.20 23.39
C LEU A 509 -20.31 -10.69 24.19
N ASN A 510 -20.79 -9.48 23.87
CA ASN A 510 -21.87 -8.82 24.60
C ASN A 510 -21.61 -8.74 26.13
N GLY A 511 -20.36 -8.46 26.50
CA GLY A 511 -19.91 -8.35 27.89
C GLY A 511 -19.79 -9.68 28.65
N LYS A 512 -19.99 -10.82 27.99
CA LYS A 512 -19.83 -12.16 28.58
C LYS A 512 -18.54 -12.81 28.06
N PRO A 513 -17.75 -13.48 28.91
CA PRO A 513 -16.58 -14.23 28.44
C PRO A 513 -16.93 -15.26 27.35
N ILE A 514 -16.06 -15.38 26.35
CA ILE A 514 -16.14 -16.46 25.38
C ILE A 514 -15.84 -17.79 26.08
N ASP A 515 -16.83 -18.68 26.08
CA ASP A 515 -16.64 -20.09 26.44
C ASP A 515 -15.88 -20.82 25.33
N ALA A 516 -14.82 -21.56 25.71
CA ALA A 516 -13.91 -22.23 24.79
C ALA A 516 -14.54 -23.39 23.99
N ASP A 517 -15.52 -24.08 24.56
CA ASP A 517 -16.18 -25.24 23.96
C ASP A 517 -17.51 -24.88 23.28
N LYS A 518 -18.11 -23.75 23.65
CA LYS A 518 -19.27 -23.19 22.93
C LYS A 518 -18.89 -22.85 21.48
N THR A 519 -19.83 -23.09 20.58
CA THR A 519 -19.74 -22.71 19.17
C THR A 519 -20.46 -21.38 18.92
N TYR A 520 -19.87 -20.55 18.06
CA TYR A 520 -20.34 -19.24 17.68
C TYR A 520 -20.38 -19.14 16.15
N LYS A 521 -21.39 -18.43 15.64
CA LYS A 521 -21.54 -18.17 14.22
C LYS A 521 -20.67 -16.98 13.83
N VAL A 522 -19.66 -17.23 12.99
CA VAL A 522 -18.67 -16.24 12.56
C VAL A 522 -18.80 -16.00 11.06
N ALA A 523 -19.10 -14.77 10.67
CA ALA A 523 -19.06 -14.34 9.27
C ALA A 523 -17.63 -13.94 8.86
N GLY A 524 -17.27 -14.17 7.60
CA GLY A 524 -15.97 -13.77 7.07
C GLY A 524 -16.01 -13.53 5.57
N TRP A 525 -14.88 -13.13 5.00
CA TRP A 525 -14.70 -13.05 3.55
C TRP A 525 -13.23 -13.22 3.15
N ALA A 526 -12.98 -13.30 1.84
CA ALA A 526 -11.67 -13.57 1.25
C ALA A 526 -11.03 -14.92 1.67
N PRO A 527 -11.78 -16.04 1.66
CA PRO A 527 -11.24 -17.32 2.06
C PRO A 527 -10.20 -17.81 1.03
N VAL A 528 -9.07 -18.33 1.53
CA VAL A 528 -7.96 -18.80 0.69
C VAL A 528 -8.05 -20.29 0.32
N SER A 529 -9.00 -21.04 0.90
CA SER A 529 -9.15 -22.47 0.65
C SER A 529 -9.94 -22.79 -0.62
N GLU A 530 -9.56 -23.87 -1.31
CA GLU A 530 -10.32 -24.38 -2.47
C GLU A 530 -11.76 -24.73 -2.11
N ALA A 531 -11.98 -25.31 -0.93
CA ALA A 531 -13.32 -25.65 -0.45
C ALA A 531 -14.25 -24.42 -0.40
N ALA A 532 -13.71 -23.24 -0.06
CA ALA A 532 -14.51 -22.02 0.00
C ALA A 532 -14.79 -21.42 -1.39
N ARG A 533 -13.89 -21.61 -2.37
CA ARG A 533 -14.15 -21.29 -3.78
C ARG A 533 -15.33 -22.11 -4.30
N ASP A 534 -15.34 -23.41 -4.03
CA ASP A 534 -16.35 -24.34 -4.55
C ASP A 534 -17.70 -24.19 -3.86
N ALA A 535 -17.72 -23.64 -2.64
CA ALA A 535 -18.95 -23.32 -1.91
C ALA A 535 -19.76 -22.16 -2.53
N ALA A 536 -19.21 -21.44 -3.52
CA ALA A 536 -19.87 -20.38 -4.29
C ALA A 536 -20.52 -19.28 -3.41
N GLY A 537 -19.83 -18.85 -2.34
CA GLY A 537 -20.26 -17.73 -1.51
C GLY A 537 -20.45 -16.47 -2.35
N GLU A 538 -21.43 -15.63 -2.01
CA GLU A 538 -21.58 -14.34 -2.70
C GLU A 538 -20.38 -13.42 -2.39
N PRO A 539 -19.94 -12.58 -3.35
CA PRO A 539 -18.88 -11.61 -3.11
C PRO A 539 -19.23 -10.61 -2.01
N VAL A 540 -18.23 -10.23 -1.21
CA VAL A 540 -18.42 -9.30 -0.08
C VAL A 540 -19.01 -7.95 -0.50
N TRP A 541 -18.66 -7.43 -1.68
CA TRP A 541 -19.21 -6.14 -2.14
C TRP A 541 -20.72 -6.21 -2.37
N ASP A 542 -21.27 -7.36 -2.76
CA ASP A 542 -22.73 -7.49 -2.95
C ASP A 542 -23.45 -7.49 -1.60
N VAL A 543 -22.84 -8.12 -0.59
CA VAL A 543 -23.32 -8.12 0.81
C VAL A 543 -23.30 -6.70 1.37
N VAL A 544 -22.15 -6.03 1.31
CA VAL A 544 -22.00 -4.67 1.85
C VAL A 544 -22.86 -3.67 1.07
N ALA A 545 -22.98 -3.81 -0.25
CA ALA A 545 -23.85 -2.95 -1.04
C ALA A 545 -25.33 -3.10 -0.66
N ARG A 546 -25.83 -4.31 -0.36
CA ARG A 546 -27.19 -4.49 0.17
C ARG A 546 -27.38 -3.77 1.50
N TYR A 547 -26.45 -3.94 2.43
CA TYR A 547 -26.47 -3.24 3.72
C TYR A 547 -26.49 -1.72 3.54
N LEU A 548 -25.63 -1.17 2.68
CA LEU A 548 -25.58 0.26 2.39
C LEU A 548 -26.86 0.77 1.75
N ARG A 549 -27.45 0.02 0.80
CA ARG A 549 -28.71 0.43 0.15
C ARG A 549 -29.87 0.53 1.13
N SER A 550 -29.88 -0.29 2.19
CA SER A 550 -30.88 -0.24 3.27
C SER A 550 -30.59 0.86 4.31
N HIS A 551 -29.35 1.36 4.37
CA HIS A 551 -28.91 2.43 5.27
C HIS A 551 -28.45 3.65 4.46
N LYS A 552 -29.39 4.52 4.08
CA LYS A 552 -29.12 5.71 3.24
C LYS A 552 -28.03 6.63 3.80
N THR A 553 -27.88 6.66 5.12
CA THR A 553 -26.85 7.41 5.82
C THR A 553 -26.11 6.50 6.79
N ILE A 554 -24.78 6.57 6.78
CA ILE A 554 -23.89 5.82 7.67
C ILE A 554 -23.34 6.78 8.73
N ALA A 555 -23.84 6.68 9.96
CA ALA A 555 -23.34 7.46 11.09
C ALA A 555 -21.86 7.14 11.39
N PRO A 556 -21.10 8.02 12.06
CA PRO A 556 -19.73 7.75 12.47
C PRO A 556 -19.61 6.40 13.19
N ARG A 557 -18.62 5.59 12.79
CA ARG A 557 -18.45 4.23 13.33
C ARG A 557 -17.68 4.27 14.65
N GLN A 558 -18.20 3.56 15.66
CA GLN A 558 -17.44 3.23 16.84
C GLN A 558 -16.55 2.02 16.52
N LEU A 559 -15.24 2.19 16.61
CA LEU A 559 -14.29 1.12 16.30
C LEU A 559 -14.26 0.07 17.40
N ASN A 560 -14.33 -1.19 17.01
CA ASN A 560 -14.07 -2.31 17.90
C ASN A 560 -12.55 -2.53 18.06
N MET A 561 -11.93 -1.73 18.92
CA MET A 561 -10.49 -1.77 19.19
C MET A 561 -10.18 -2.68 20.38
N PRO A 562 -9.09 -3.47 20.33
CA PRO A 562 -8.67 -4.22 21.49
C PRO A 562 -8.10 -3.32 22.58
N SER A 563 -8.20 -3.75 23.84
CA SER A 563 -7.45 -3.13 24.91
C SER A 563 -5.97 -3.53 24.82
N LEU A 564 -5.07 -2.56 24.68
CA LEU A 564 -3.65 -2.82 24.50
C LEU A 564 -2.89 -2.79 25.83
N LYS A 565 -2.24 -3.90 26.17
CA LYS A 565 -1.37 -4.01 27.33
C LYS A 565 0.09 -3.77 26.94
N GLY A 566 0.83 -3.04 27.78
CA GLY A 566 2.26 -2.78 27.58
C GLY A 566 2.60 -1.75 26.49
N MET A 567 1.61 -1.20 25.79
CA MET A 567 1.81 -0.27 24.66
C MET A 567 1.80 1.21 25.02
N ALA A 568 1.62 1.56 26.31
CA ALA A 568 1.70 2.94 26.74
C ALA A 568 3.05 3.57 26.36
N GLY A 569 3.01 4.77 25.75
CA GLY A 569 4.19 5.48 25.27
C GLY A 569 4.92 4.79 24.11
N ASN A 570 4.27 3.88 23.38
CA ASN A 570 4.80 3.40 22.11
C ASN A 570 4.58 4.49 21.03
N PRO A 571 5.63 5.02 20.37
CA PRO A 571 5.49 6.07 19.35
C PRO A 571 4.81 5.59 18.06
N GLY A 572 4.53 4.29 17.95
CA GLY A 572 3.68 3.70 16.92
C GLY A 572 2.19 3.78 17.24
N MET A 573 1.76 4.56 18.23
CA MET A 573 0.36 4.71 18.62
C MET A 573 0.05 6.16 18.97
N ALA A 574 -1.10 6.63 18.48
CA ALA A 574 -1.68 7.94 18.78
C ALA A 574 -1.96 8.18 20.27
#